data_AF-A0A8I6WBE3-F1
#
_entry.id   AF-A0A8I6WBE3-F1
#
_cell.length_a   1.000
_cell.length_b   1.000
_cell.length_c   1.000
_cell.angle_alpha   90.00
_cell.angle_beta   90.00
_cell.angle_gamma   90.00
#
_symmetry.space_group_name_H-M   'P 1'
#
loop_
_entity.id
_entity.type
_entity.pdbx_description
1 polymer ?
#
loop_
_entity_poly.entity_id
_entity_poly.type
_entity_poly.pdbx_seq_one_letter_code
_entity_poly.pdbx_strand_id
1 'polypeptide(L)'
;MPVHRVQYGKVLVLQVPATLEPRGLLLGDEDGRTFLIVGGTLGAGAVVSTVCVRAEAVVWPRYTLKVWASGPAPAPNRKGKADTVMAEIEVTSSTAPGAVAVEELAYLAVPPKLLVGAGASRRMSLKIRIDKFTS
;
A
#
# COMPACT_ATOMS: atom_id res chain seq x y z
N MET A 1 -1.16 13.91 7.82
CA MET A 1 -0.80 12.76 6.97
C MET A 1 0.33 11.99 7.65
N PRO A 2 0.13 10.72 8.06
CA PRO A 2 1.19 9.91 8.68
C PRO A 2 2.33 9.61 7.70
N VAL A 3 3.56 9.55 8.21
CA VAL A 3 4.78 9.23 7.44
C VAL A 3 5.45 8.03 8.08
N HIS A 4 5.78 7.02 7.27
CA HIS A 4 6.47 5.81 7.71
C HIS A 4 7.78 5.64 6.93
N ARG A 5 8.82 5.17 7.61
CA ARG A 5 10.12 4.90 6.96
C ARG A 5 10.16 3.47 6.43
N VAL A 6 10.69 3.28 5.24
CA VAL A 6 10.85 1.97 4.59
C VAL A 6 12.31 1.76 4.21
N GLN A 7 12.79 0.53 4.44
CA GLN A 7 14.05 0.05 3.89
C GLN A 7 13.72 -0.82 2.69
N TYR A 8 14.37 -0.59 1.56
CA TYR A 8 14.06 -1.36 0.36
C TYR A 8 14.37 -2.84 0.57
N GLY A 9 13.52 -3.71 0.01
CA GLY A 9 13.61 -5.16 0.22
C GLY A 9 13.09 -5.67 1.56
N LYS A 10 12.76 -4.80 2.52
CA LYS A 10 12.21 -5.21 3.83
C LYS A 10 10.70 -4.99 3.92
N VAL A 11 10.07 -5.81 4.75
CA VAL A 11 8.63 -5.75 5.00
C VAL A 11 8.34 -4.77 6.14
N LEU A 12 7.51 -3.77 5.87
CA LEU A 12 6.87 -2.90 6.84
C LEU A 12 5.43 -3.37 7.07
N VAL A 13 4.98 -3.42 8.32
CA VAL A 13 3.59 -3.78 8.65
C VAL A 13 2.84 -2.54 9.14
N LEU A 14 1.71 -2.23 8.52
CA LEU A 14 0.89 -1.06 8.82
C LEU A 14 -0.57 -1.46 9.05
N GLN A 15 -1.23 -0.74 9.96
CA GLN A 15 -2.68 -0.77 10.14
C GLN A 15 -3.25 0.52 9.55
N VAL A 16 -3.96 0.44 8.42
CA VAL A 16 -4.49 1.63 7.75
C VAL A 16 -6.02 1.62 7.71
N PRO A 17 -6.69 2.80 7.73
CA PRO A 17 -8.13 2.89 7.52
C PRO A 17 -8.52 2.35 6.14
N ALA A 18 -9.68 1.71 6.04
CA ALA A 18 -10.18 1.16 4.78
C ALA A 18 -10.51 2.24 3.74
N THR A 19 -10.88 3.43 4.21
CA THR A 19 -11.13 4.60 3.36
C THR A 19 -9.84 5.27 2.87
N LEU A 20 -8.69 4.94 3.48
CA LEU A 20 -7.40 5.61 3.27
C LEU A 20 -7.46 7.14 3.44
N GLU A 21 -8.41 7.63 4.24
CA GLU A 21 -8.46 9.01 4.69
C GLU A 21 -8.06 9.10 6.18
N PRO A 22 -6.96 9.80 6.53
CA PRO A 22 -6.00 10.46 5.65
C PRO A 22 -5.01 9.48 5.00
N ARG A 23 -4.58 9.81 3.77
CA ARG A 23 -3.55 9.06 3.01
C ARG A 23 -2.23 9.04 3.78
N GLY A 24 -1.40 8.01 3.58
CA GLY A 24 -0.11 7.85 4.26
C GLY A 24 1.08 8.00 3.30
N LEU A 25 2.22 8.44 3.82
CA LEU A 25 3.49 8.50 3.09
C LEU A 25 4.46 7.41 3.55
N LEU A 26 5.23 6.88 2.61
CA LEU A 26 6.38 6.02 2.85
C LEU A 26 7.65 6.77 2.39
N LEU A 27 8.67 6.82 3.24
CA LEU A 27 9.95 7.45 2.96
C LEU A 27 11.03 6.39 2.88
N GLY A 28 11.68 6.25 1.71
CA GLY A 28 12.83 5.38 1.53
C GLY A 28 14.03 5.87 2.33
N ASP A 29 14.53 5.06 3.25
CA ASP A 29 15.65 5.44 4.13
C ASP A 29 16.95 5.70 3.36
N GLU A 30 17.12 5.05 2.22
CA GLU A 30 18.38 5.00 1.47
C GLU A 30 18.56 6.18 0.51
N ASP A 31 17.48 6.69 -0.08
CA ASP A 31 17.51 7.73 -1.11
C ASP A 31 16.49 8.85 -0.91
N GLY A 32 15.78 8.85 0.22
CA GLY A 32 14.79 9.88 0.57
C GLY A 32 13.57 9.90 -0.33
N ARG A 33 13.33 8.87 -1.15
CA ARG A 33 12.18 8.84 -2.06
C ARG A 33 10.89 8.76 -1.28
N THR A 34 9.93 9.56 -1.72
CA THR A 34 8.62 9.63 -1.09
C THR A 34 7.62 8.88 -1.93
N PHE A 35 6.88 7.98 -1.30
CA PHE A 35 5.80 7.24 -1.91
C PHE A 35 4.50 7.55 -1.19
N LEU A 36 3.45 7.82 -1.96
CA LEU A 36 2.10 8.06 -1.44
C LEU A 36 1.31 6.76 -1.51
N ILE A 37 0.81 6.30 -0.35
CA ILE A 37 -0.19 5.23 -0.29
C ILE A 37 -1.51 5.83 -0.79
N VAL A 38 -2.03 5.26 -1.87
CA VAL A 38 -3.28 5.68 -2.50
C VAL A 38 -4.28 4.55 -2.49
N GLY A 39 -5.56 4.90 -2.57
CA GLY A 39 -6.65 3.94 -2.58
C GLY A 39 -7.89 4.51 -1.93
N GLY A 40 -8.84 3.63 -1.67
CA GLY A 40 -10.17 4.01 -1.19
C GLY A 40 -11.08 2.80 -1.12
N THR A 41 -12.39 3.05 -1.12
CA THR A 41 -13.40 1.99 -1.03
C THR A 41 -13.70 1.38 -2.39
N LEU A 42 -13.84 0.05 -2.45
CA LEU A 42 -14.35 -0.67 -3.61
C LEU A 42 -15.55 -1.53 -3.17
N GLY A 43 -16.76 -1.01 -3.40
CA GLY A 43 -17.96 -1.55 -2.79
C GLY A 43 -17.84 -1.58 -1.26
N ALA A 44 -18.02 -2.76 -0.65
CA ALA A 44 -17.80 -2.95 0.78
C ALA A 44 -16.33 -3.24 1.17
N GLY A 45 -15.45 -3.37 0.18
CA GLY A 45 -14.01 -3.63 0.38
C GLY A 45 -13.19 -2.35 0.27
N ALA A 46 -11.89 -2.52 0.08
CA ALA A 46 -10.95 -1.44 -0.15
C ALA A 46 -10.01 -1.75 -1.32
N VAL A 47 -9.36 -0.71 -1.86
CA VAL A 47 -8.26 -0.83 -2.81
C VAL A 47 -7.06 -0.08 -2.29
N VAL A 48 -5.87 -0.59 -2.58
CA VAL A 48 -4.61 0.01 -2.16
C VAL A 48 -3.59 -0.07 -3.29
N SER A 49 -2.90 1.03 -3.54
CA SER A 49 -1.72 1.11 -4.40
C SER A 49 -0.75 2.16 -3.85
N THR A 50 0.35 2.40 -4.57
CA THR A 50 1.37 3.36 -4.19
C THR A 50 1.86 4.12 -5.41
N VAL A 51 2.05 5.43 -5.27
CA VAL A 51 2.66 6.30 -6.28
C VAL A 51 3.97 6.87 -5.76
N CYS A 52 5.05 6.77 -6.51
CA CYS A 52 6.30 7.44 -6.20
C CYS A 52 6.22 8.92 -6.61
N VAL A 53 6.44 9.83 -5.66
CA VAL A 53 6.50 11.28 -5.90
C VAL A 53 7.94 11.63 -6.27
N ARG A 54 8.14 12.23 -7.45
CA ARG A 54 9.47 12.60 -7.95
C ARG A 54 9.57 14.07 -8.32
N ALA A 55 10.79 14.62 -8.21
CA ALA A 55 11.20 15.81 -8.94
C ALA A 55 11.66 15.41 -10.37
N GLU A 56 12.00 16.39 -11.22
CA GLU A 56 12.24 16.22 -12.67
C GLU A 56 13.25 15.11 -13.12
N ALA A 57 13.24 14.88 -14.44
CA ALA A 57 13.77 13.73 -15.17
C ALA A 57 15.28 13.49 -15.03
N VAL A 58 15.66 12.73 -14.00
CA VAL A 58 16.94 12.00 -13.93
C VAL A 58 16.65 10.53 -14.23
N VAL A 59 17.66 9.75 -14.63
CA VAL A 59 17.56 8.28 -14.70
C VAL A 59 17.19 7.76 -13.31
N TRP A 60 15.93 7.36 -13.13
CA TRP A 60 15.39 6.98 -11.83
C TRP A 60 15.33 5.45 -11.68
N PRO A 61 15.57 4.94 -10.46
CA PRO A 61 15.36 3.54 -10.16
C PRO A 61 13.90 3.15 -10.42
N ARG A 62 13.69 1.92 -10.88
CA ARG A 62 12.34 1.34 -10.90
C ARG A 62 12.05 0.76 -9.53
N TYR A 63 10.80 0.84 -9.11
CA TYR A 63 10.36 0.31 -7.83
C TYR A 63 9.23 -0.69 -8.05
N THR A 64 9.26 -1.78 -7.29
CA THR A 64 8.16 -2.75 -7.25
C THR A 64 7.56 -2.75 -5.86
N LEU A 65 6.25 -2.52 -5.78
CA LEU A 65 5.45 -2.66 -4.57
C LEU A 65 4.99 -4.11 -4.46
N LYS A 66 5.39 -4.78 -3.39
CA LYS A 66 4.75 -6.02 -2.92
C LYS A 66 3.90 -5.67 -1.72
N VAL A 67 2.60 -5.89 -1.84
CA VAL A 67 1.63 -5.57 -0.80
C VAL A 67 0.76 -6.78 -0.50
N TRP A 68 0.56 -7.04 0.80
CA TRP A 68 -0.33 -8.07 1.29
C TRP A 68 -1.39 -7.45 2.19
N ALA A 69 -2.63 -7.88 2.06
CA ALA A 69 -3.66 -7.63 3.04
C ALA A 69 -4.03 -8.96 3.71
N SER A 70 -3.91 -9.01 5.03
CA SER A 70 -4.30 -10.18 5.83
C SER A 70 -5.56 -9.88 6.62
N GLY A 71 -6.46 -10.84 6.66
CA GLY A 71 -7.62 -10.80 7.54
C GLY A 71 -7.24 -10.93 9.02
N PRO A 72 -8.22 -10.77 9.92
CA PRO A 72 -7.99 -10.94 11.35
C PRO A 72 -7.43 -12.34 11.65
N ALA A 73 -6.63 -12.43 12.71
CA ALA A 73 -6.16 -13.72 13.20
C ALA A 73 -7.36 -14.63 13.46
N PRO A 74 -7.29 -15.92 13.07
CA PRO A 74 -8.36 -16.85 13.36
C PRO A 74 -8.55 -16.96 14.88
N ALA A 75 -9.80 -17.23 15.28
CA ALA A 75 -10.14 -17.45 16.68
C ALA A 75 -9.22 -18.53 17.29
N PRO A 76 -8.87 -18.45 18.59
CA PRO A 76 -7.87 -19.32 19.22
C PRO A 76 -8.21 -20.81 19.14
N ASN A 77 -9.47 -21.15 18.92
CA ASN A 77 -9.99 -22.51 18.74
C ASN A 77 -10.00 -23.00 17.28
N ARG A 78 -9.62 -22.17 16.30
CA ARG A 78 -9.60 -22.50 14.88
C ARG A 78 -8.15 -22.65 14.41
N LYS A 79 -7.70 -23.88 14.17
CA LYS A 79 -6.43 -24.13 13.47
C LYS A 79 -6.54 -23.65 12.03
N GLY A 80 -5.76 -22.63 11.65
CA GLY A 80 -5.74 -22.10 10.30
C GLY A 80 -4.86 -20.86 10.18
N LYS A 81 -4.46 -20.53 8.95
CA LYS A 81 -3.79 -19.25 8.63
C LYS A 81 -4.86 -18.22 8.28
N ALA A 82 -4.66 -16.96 8.67
CA ALA A 82 -5.54 -15.88 8.23
C ALA A 82 -5.52 -15.76 6.70
N ASP A 83 -6.70 -15.57 6.10
CA ASP A 83 -6.84 -15.28 4.68
C ASP A 83 -5.93 -14.11 4.30
N THR A 84 -5.21 -14.22 3.19
CA THR A 84 -4.29 -13.18 2.73
C THR A 84 -4.41 -13.04 1.22
N VAL A 85 -4.49 -11.80 0.74
CA VAL A 85 -4.36 -11.44 -0.67
C VAL A 85 -3.07 -10.67 -0.89
N MET A 86 -2.47 -10.81 -2.07
CA MET A 86 -1.19 -10.20 -2.42
C MET A 86 -1.26 -9.62 -3.83
N ALA A 87 -0.58 -8.49 -4.03
CA ALA A 87 -0.26 -7.96 -5.35
C ALA A 87 1.22 -7.58 -5.41
N GLU A 88 1.80 -7.77 -6.58
CA GLU A 88 3.11 -7.24 -6.97
C GLU A 88 2.86 -6.25 -8.11
N ILE A 89 3.24 -4.99 -7.90
CA ILE A 89 2.86 -3.85 -8.72
C ILE A 89 4.11 -3.05 -9.07
N GLU A 90 4.33 -2.77 -10.35
CA GLU A 90 5.31 -1.76 -10.75
C GLU A 90 4.80 -0.37 -10.32
N VAL A 91 5.63 0.35 -9.56
CA VAL A 91 5.23 1.62 -8.95
C VAL A 91 5.20 2.72 -10.00
N THR A 92 4.00 3.24 -10.26
CA THR A 92 3.84 4.46 -11.06
C THR A 92 4.52 5.64 -10.37
N SER A 93 5.26 6.43 -11.14
CA SER A 93 5.95 7.62 -10.64
C SER A 93 5.42 8.88 -11.30
N SER A 94 5.25 9.95 -10.51
CA SER A 94 4.66 11.21 -10.95
C SER A 94 5.48 12.42 -10.51
N THR A 95 5.62 13.40 -11.41
CA THR A 95 6.23 14.71 -11.13
C THR A 95 5.24 15.77 -10.65
N ALA A 96 3.94 15.52 -10.80
CA ALA A 96 2.90 16.51 -10.53
C ALA A 96 1.76 15.91 -9.69
N PRO A 97 1.25 16.65 -8.70
CA PRO A 97 -0.01 16.31 -8.04
C PRO A 97 -1.14 16.19 -9.06
N GLY A 98 -1.97 15.16 -8.94
CA GLY A 98 -3.14 14.96 -9.81
C GLY A 98 -2.85 14.41 -11.21
N ALA A 99 -1.59 14.23 -11.60
CA ALA A 99 -1.24 13.70 -12.92
C ALA A 99 -1.44 12.17 -13.08
N VAL A 100 -1.80 11.46 -12.01
CA VAL A 100 -2.03 10.02 -12.03
C VAL A 100 -3.52 9.76 -11.86
N ALA A 101 -4.15 9.24 -12.90
CA ALA A 101 -5.50 8.70 -12.83
C ALA A 101 -5.49 7.42 -11.97
N VAL A 102 -6.37 7.36 -10.97
CA VAL A 102 -6.42 6.21 -10.05
C VAL A 102 -6.88 4.94 -10.78
N GLU A 103 -7.68 5.12 -11.82
CA GLU A 103 -8.26 4.09 -12.68
C GLU A 103 -7.19 3.37 -13.51
N GLU A 104 -6.06 4.01 -13.78
CA GLU A 104 -4.93 3.45 -14.53
C GLU A 104 -3.89 2.76 -13.63
N LEU A 105 -4.04 2.87 -12.31
CA LEU A 105 -3.14 2.21 -11.38
C LEU A 105 -3.49 0.73 -11.25
N ALA A 106 -2.46 -0.12 -11.30
CA ALA A 106 -2.59 -1.43 -10.71
C ALA A 106 -2.78 -1.29 -9.19
N TYR A 107 -3.68 -2.09 -8.61
CA TYR A 107 -4.02 -2.02 -7.19
C TYR A 107 -4.27 -3.41 -6.60
N LEU A 108 -4.10 -3.50 -5.28
CA LEU A 108 -4.59 -4.62 -4.49
C LEU A 108 -6.04 -4.37 -4.10
N ALA A 109 -6.96 -5.23 -4.56
CA ALA A 109 -8.31 -5.28 -4.03
C ALA A 109 -8.34 -6.07 -2.72
N VAL A 110 -8.87 -5.46 -1.66
CA VAL A 110 -9.01 -6.03 -0.32
C VAL A 110 -10.49 -6.36 -0.08
N PRO A 111 -10.87 -7.64 -0.08
CA PRO A 111 -12.24 -8.06 0.20
C PRO A 111 -12.72 -7.63 1.59
N PRO A 112 -14.02 -7.37 1.78
CA PRO A 112 -14.58 -6.92 3.08
C PRO A 112 -14.24 -7.86 4.24
N LYS A 113 -14.14 -9.17 3.98
CA LYS A 113 -13.79 -10.20 4.98
C LYS A 113 -12.39 -10.05 5.59
N LEU A 114 -11.51 -9.27 4.96
CA LEU A 114 -10.16 -9.00 5.46
C LEU A 114 -10.08 -7.70 6.25
N LEU A 115 -11.16 -6.93 6.28
CA LEU A 115 -11.26 -5.70 7.05
C LEU A 115 -11.71 -6.02 8.49
N VAL A 116 -11.20 -5.24 9.44
CA VAL A 116 -11.56 -5.34 10.86
C VAL A 116 -12.28 -4.07 11.29
N GLY A 117 -13.30 -4.19 12.13
CA GLY A 117 -14.14 -3.07 12.56
C GLY A 117 -15.41 -2.92 11.71
N ALA A 118 -16.17 -1.85 11.94
CA ALA A 118 -17.49 -1.64 11.34
C ALA A 118 -17.64 -0.21 10.81
N GLY A 119 -18.42 -0.05 9.75
CA GLY A 119 -18.71 1.27 9.17
C GLY A 119 -17.44 2.05 8.79
N ALA A 120 -17.31 3.28 9.30
CA ALA A 120 -16.19 4.17 9.05
C ALA A 120 -14.90 3.82 9.82
N SER A 121 -14.98 2.95 10.85
CA SER A 121 -13.80 2.52 11.62
C SER A 121 -13.10 1.30 11.03
N ARG A 122 -13.53 0.82 9.86
CA ARG A 122 -12.92 -0.33 9.19
C ARG A 122 -11.43 -0.07 8.93
N ARG A 123 -10.60 -1.05 9.29
CA ARG A 123 -9.15 -1.03 9.09
C ARG A 123 -8.69 -2.28 8.37
N MET A 124 -7.52 -2.21 7.76
CA MET A 124 -6.83 -3.35 7.15
C MET A 124 -5.39 -3.45 7.63
N SER A 125 -4.92 -4.70 7.77
CA SER A 125 -3.52 -5.00 8.05
C SER A 125 -2.76 -5.15 6.75
N LEU A 126 -1.89 -4.20 6.45
CA LEU A 126 -1.03 -4.23 5.28
C LEU A 126 0.39 -4.67 5.66
N LYS A 127 0.95 -5.58 4.88
CA LYS A 127 2.39 -5.76 4.79
C LYS A 127 2.83 -5.10 3.48
N ILE A 128 3.87 -4.28 3.53
CA ILE A 128 4.35 -3.50 2.41
C ILE A 128 5.85 -3.75 2.29
N ARG A 129 6.30 -4.09 1.08
CA ARG A 129 7.71 -4.16 0.72
C ARG A 129 7.89 -3.41 -0.58
N ILE A 130 8.88 -2.52 -0.63
CA ILE A 130 9.27 -1.83 -1.84
C ILE A 130 10.64 -2.37 -2.23
N ASP A 131 10.73 -2.98 -3.40
CA ASP A 131 12.00 -3.38 -3.99
C ASP A 131 12.49 -2.26 -4.91
N LYS A 132 13.79 -1.93 -4.83
CA LYS A 132 14.43 -0.93 -5.68
C LYS A 132 15.33 -1.64 -6.69
N PHE A 133 15.18 -1.29 -7.96
CA PHE A 133 16.00 -1.79 -9.06
C PHE A 133 16.78 -0.63 -9.67
N THR A 134 18.10 -0.71 -9.57
CA THR A 134 19.02 0.18 -10.28
C THR A 134 19.39 -0.50 -11.60
N SER A 135 19.04 0.13 -12.72
CA SER A 135 19.62 -0.22 -14.01
C SER A 135 21.07 0.23 -14.10
#